data_AF-A0A2P2BR10-F1
#
_entry.id   AF-A0A2P2BR10-F1
#
_cell.length_a   1.000
_cell.length_b   1.000
_cell.length_c   1.000
_cell.angle_alpha   90.00
_cell.angle_beta   90.00
_cell.angle_gamma   90.00
#
_symmetry.space_group_name_H-M   'P 1'
#
loop_
_entity.id
_entity.type
_entity.pdbx_description
1 polymer ?
#
loop_
_entity_poly.entity_id
_entity_poly.type
_entity_poly.pdbx_seq_one_letter_code
_entity_poly.pdbx_strand_id
1 'polypeptide(L)'
;MSIPIYKIIQHGSTMIGFLVIFIYLYTVKGKNTFYPKINKFKLYLSLVLVFIIAMIVSIFIFVKTGAFIGIGRLVVTFINSLFISYSITGFLLDKNKI
;
A
#
# COMPACT_ATOMS: atom_id res chain seq x y z
N MET A 1 -29.40 -7.67 16.63
CA MET A 1 -28.41 -6.98 15.76
C MET A 1 -27.61 -8.05 15.02
N SER A 2 -28.03 -8.39 13.80
CA SER A 2 -27.37 -9.40 12.98
C SER A 2 -26.18 -8.77 12.25
N ILE A 3 -24.96 -9.19 12.58
CA ILE A 3 -23.78 -8.83 11.81
C ILE A 3 -23.97 -9.40 10.40
N PRO A 4 -23.99 -8.57 9.36
CA PRO A 4 -24.30 -9.07 8.04
C PRO A 4 -23.12 -9.86 7.47
N ILE A 5 -23.41 -11.06 6.98
CA ILE A 5 -22.44 -12.08 6.55
C ILE A 5 -21.45 -11.53 5.50
N TYR A 6 -21.89 -10.60 4.65
CA TYR A 6 -21.02 -9.98 3.64
C TYR A 6 -19.80 -9.25 4.26
N LYS A 7 -19.92 -8.68 5.46
CA LYS A 7 -18.79 -8.02 6.14
C LYS A 7 -17.75 -9.04 6.61
N ILE A 8 -18.19 -10.21 7.06
CA ILE A 8 -17.31 -11.30 7.50
C ILE A 8 -16.56 -11.89 6.31
N ILE A 9 -17.26 -12.12 5.19
CA ILE A 9 -16.65 -12.62 3.95
C ILE A 9 -15.66 -11.60 3.38
N GLN A 10 -15.97 -10.31 3.43
CA GLN A 10 -15.07 -9.24 2.98
C GLN A 10 -13.77 -9.19 3.80
N HIS A 11 -13.83 -9.40 5.11
CA HIS A 11 -12.62 -9.51 5.92
C HIS A 11 -11.87 -10.83 5.68
N GLY A 12 -12.60 -11.94 5.47
CA GLY A 12 -12.03 -13.25 5.15
C GLY A 12 -11.21 -13.23 3.85
N SER A 13 -11.71 -12.61 2.79
CA SER A 13 -10.98 -12.51 1.52
C SER A 13 -9.71 -11.66 1.64
N THR A 14 -9.73 -10.59 2.46
CA THR A 14 -8.52 -9.80 2.73
C THR A 14 -7.47 -10.58 3.52
N MET A 15 -7.87 -11.43 4.48
CA MET A 15 -6.93 -12.28 5.22
C MET A 15 -6.31 -13.36 4.32
N ILE A 16 -7.12 -14.02 3.49
CA ILE A 16 -6.64 -15.05 2.55
C ILE A 16 -5.69 -14.41 1.53
N GLY A 17 -6.07 -13.25 0.96
CA GLY A 17 -5.23 -12.50 0.03
C GLY A 17 -3.90 -12.09 0.67
N PHE A 18 -3.92 -11.60 1.91
CA PHE A 18 -2.71 -11.27 2.66
C PHE A 18 -1.79 -12.49 2.84
N LEU A 19 -2.36 -13.64 3.21
CA LEU A 19 -1.62 -14.88 3.46
C LEU A 19 -0.96 -15.39 2.17
N VAL A 20 -1.66 -15.34 1.04
CA VAL A 20 -1.12 -15.71 -0.28
C VAL A 20 0.04 -14.80 -0.69
N ILE A 21 -0.09 -13.48 -0.52
CA ILE A 21 1.01 -12.53 -0.79
C ILE A 21 2.22 -12.85 0.09
N PHE A 22 2.00 -13.16 1.37
CA PHE A 22 3.07 -13.46 2.31
C PHE A 22 3.84 -14.73 1.92
N ILE A 23 3.12 -15.80 1.56
CA ILE A 23 3.72 -17.06 1.07
C ILE A 23 4.51 -16.81 -0.23
N TYR A 24 3.94 -16.04 -1.16
CA TYR A 24 4.60 -15.71 -2.42
C TYR A 24 5.93 -14.97 -2.20
N LEU A 25 5.91 -13.91 -1.38
CA LEU A 25 7.12 -13.15 -1.05
C LEU A 25 8.18 -14.00 -0.33
N TYR A 26 7.76 -14.92 0.53
CA TYR A 26 8.68 -15.86 1.18
C TYR A 26 9.36 -16.80 0.16
N THR A 27 8.61 -17.23 -0.84
CA THR A 27 9.10 -18.16 -1.88
C THR A 27 10.05 -17.49 -2.87
N VAL A 28 9.87 -16.18 -3.15
CA VAL A 28 10.69 -15.42 -4.12
C VAL A 28 12.09 -15.06 -3.60
N LYS A 29 12.38 -15.29 -2.31
CA LYS A 29 13.62 -14.85 -1.63
C LYS A 29 14.94 -15.54 -2.05
N GLY A 30 14.99 -16.21 -3.20
CA GLY A 30 16.02 -17.18 -3.56
C GLY A 30 16.77 -16.97 -4.89
N LYS A 31 17.01 -15.74 -5.34
CA LYS A 31 17.91 -15.49 -6.48
C LYS A 31 18.92 -14.41 -6.12
N ASN A 32 20.20 -14.63 -6.43
CA ASN A 32 21.30 -13.68 -6.24
C ASN A 32 20.94 -12.31 -6.84
N THR A 33 20.37 -11.42 -6.03
CA THR A 33 20.00 -10.08 -6.45
C THR A 33 21.23 -9.20 -6.33
N PHE A 34 21.74 -8.74 -7.47
CA PHE A 34 22.58 -7.55 -7.51
C PHE A 34 21.83 -6.45 -6.76
N TYR A 35 22.34 -6.05 -5.59
CA TYR A 35 21.80 -4.91 -4.83
C TYR A 35 22.46 -3.67 -5.42
N PRO A 36 21.81 -2.92 -6.34
CA PRO A 36 22.35 -1.61 -6.69
C PRO A 36 22.47 -0.81 -5.39
N LYS A 37 23.57 -0.06 -5.27
CA LYS A 37 23.77 0.89 -4.17
C LYS A 37 22.69 1.97 -4.27
N ILE A 38 21.51 1.68 -3.75
CA ILE A 38 20.43 2.65 -3.65
C ILE A 38 20.75 3.54 -2.45
N ASN A 39 20.74 4.85 -2.68
CA ASN A 39 20.87 5.80 -1.59
C ASN A 39 19.61 5.72 -0.72
N LYS A 40 19.76 5.15 0.49
CA LYS A 40 18.69 4.95 1.47
C LYS A 40 17.92 6.25 1.73
N PHE A 41 18.62 7.38 1.81
CA PHE A 41 17.99 8.69 2.04
C PHE A 41 17.05 9.08 0.90
N LYS A 42 17.49 8.93 -0.37
CA LYS A 42 16.65 9.22 -1.55
C LYS A 42 15.44 8.29 -1.62
N LEU A 43 15.61 7.03 -1.22
CA LEU A 43 14.52 6.04 -1.17
C LEU A 43 13.46 6.46 -0.13
N TYR A 44 13.87 6.73 1.12
CA TYR A 44 12.93 7.15 2.15
C TYR A 44 12.26 8.48 1.82
N LEU A 45 13.00 9.45 1.26
CA LEU A 45 12.43 10.71 0.80
C LEU A 45 11.37 10.51 -0.28
N SER A 46 11.64 9.65 -1.27
CA SER A 46 10.68 9.31 -2.33
C SER A 46 9.43 8.63 -1.74
N LEU A 47 9.60 7.66 -0.84
CA LEU A 47 8.47 7.01 -0.17
C LEU A 47 7.59 8.00 0.59
N VAL A 48 8.20 8.88 1.38
CA VAL A 48 7.47 9.87 2.17
C VAL A 48 6.73 10.85 1.27
N LEU A 49 7.38 11.32 0.19
CA LEU A 49 6.73 12.23 -0.77
C LEU A 49 5.53 11.58 -1.46
N VAL A 50 5.69 10.38 -2.02
CA VAL A 50 4.59 9.68 -2.70
C VAL A 50 3.47 9.35 -1.71
N PHE A 51 3.81 9.00 -0.47
CA PHE A 51 2.82 8.74 0.58
C PHE A 51 1.99 9.99 0.91
N ILE A 52 2.64 11.14 1.11
CA ILE A 52 1.96 12.40 1.41
C ILE A 52 1.03 12.78 0.25
N ILE A 53 1.51 12.68 -0.99
CA ILE A 53 0.71 12.97 -2.19
C ILE A 53 -0.51 12.05 -2.26
N ALA A 54 -0.32 10.73 -2.07
CA ALA A 54 -1.41 9.76 -2.10
C ALA A 54 -2.46 10.03 -1.01
N MET A 55 -2.02 10.42 0.20
CA MET A 55 -2.94 10.82 1.28
C MET A 55 -3.73 12.07 0.91
N ILE A 56 -3.07 13.11 0.41
CA ILE A 56 -3.72 14.38 0.03
C ILE A 56 -4.76 14.13 -1.06
N VAL A 57 -4.39 13.39 -2.12
CA VAL A 57 -5.31 13.05 -3.22
C VAL A 57 -6.50 12.28 -2.71
N SER A 58 -6.27 11.28 -1.85
CA SER A 58 -7.35 10.49 -1.26
C SER A 58 -8.30 11.36 -0.42
N ILE A 59 -7.76 12.20 0.46
CA ILE A 59 -8.54 13.14 1.28
C ILE A 59 -9.34 14.11 0.41
N PHE A 60 -8.72 14.66 -0.64
CA PHE A 60 -9.37 15.57 -1.58
C PHE A 60 -10.57 14.92 -2.27
N ILE A 61 -10.42 13.69 -2.75
CA ILE A 61 -11.51 12.91 -3.36
C ILE A 61 -12.65 12.71 -2.35
N PHE A 62 -12.34 12.45 -1.08
CA PHE A 62 -13.37 12.28 -0.04
C PHE A 62 -14.14 13.56 0.24
N VAL A 63 -13.45 14.69 0.40
CA VAL A 63 -14.10 15.99 0.61
C VAL A 63 -15.00 16.34 -0.58
N LYS A 64 -14.57 16.05 -1.81
CA LYS A 64 -15.38 16.30 -3.02
C LYS A 64 -16.59 15.39 -3.16
N THR A 65 -16.54 14.17 -2.63
CA THR A 65 -17.63 13.19 -2.75
C THR A 65 -18.65 13.28 -1.60
N GLY A 66 -18.46 14.20 -0.64
CA GLY A 66 -19.37 14.37 0.50
C GLY A 66 -19.41 13.15 1.43
N ALA A 67 -18.42 12.27 1.34
CA ALA A 67 -18.41 11.01 2.07
C ALA A 67 -18.03 11.23 3.55
N PHE A 68 -18.71 10.53 4.45
CA PHE A 68 -18.45 10.61 5.89
C PHE A 68 -17.01 10.18 6.25
N ILE A 69 -16.33 11.02 7.02
CA ILE A 69 -14.96 10.76 7.51
C ILE A 69 -15.06 9.97 8.82
N GLY A 70 -15.20 8.65 8.69
CA GLY A 70 -15.10 7.73 9.82
C GLY A 70 -13.66 7.27 10.08
N ILE A 71 -13.32 6.96 11.34
CA ILE A 71 -11.99 6.47 11.76
C ILE A 71 -11.54 5.27 10.91
N GLY A 72 -12.43 4.30 10.66
CA GLY A 72 -12.10 3.14 9.83
C GLY A 72 -11.68 3.51 8.40
N ARG A 73 -12.23 4.59 7.84
CA ARG A 73 -11.87 5.04 6.48
C ARG A 73 -10.54 5.80 6.47
N LEU A 74 -10.19 6.50 7.54
CA LEU A 74 -8.84 7.08 7.72
C LEU A 74 -7.78 5.98 7.78
N VAL A 75 -8.04 4.90 8.54
CA VAL A 75 -7.14 3.73 8.62
C VAL A 75 -6.96 3.09 7.24
N VAL A 76 -8.04 2.88 6.49
CA VAL A 76 -7.96 2.32 5.13
C VAL A 76 -7.19 3.26 4.18
N THR A 77 -7.44 4.57 4.26
CA THR A 77 -6.72 5.57 3.45
C THR A 77 -5.23 5.56 3.73
N PHE A 78 -4.85 5.44 5.01
CA PHE A 78 -3.47 5.33 5.45
C PHE A 78 -2.79 4.08 4.89
N ILE A 79 -3.40 2.91 5.07
CA ILE A 79 -2.87 1.63 4.57
C ILE A 79 -2.75 1.65 3.05
N ASN A 80 -3.77 2.15 2.34
CA ASN A 80 -3.73 2.26 0.88
C ASN A 80 -2.66 3.21 0.39
N SER A 81 -2.50 4.37 1.03
CA SER A 81 -1.46 5.35 0.65
C SER A 81 -0.06 4.78 0.88
N LEU A 82 0.14 3.99 1.94
CA LEU A 82 1.40 3.26 2.16
C LEU A 82 1.65 2.25 1.03
N PHE A 83 0.66 1.41 0.72
CA PHE A 83 0.78 0.41 -0.33
C PHE A 83 1.11 1.02 -1.70
N ILE A 84 0.42 2.10 -2.06
CA ILE A 84 0.65 2.85 -3.31
C ILE A 84 2.07 3.43 -3.33
N SER A 85 2.52 4.04 -2.23
CA SER A 85 3.86 4.61 -2.12
C SER A 85 4.95 3.55 -2.33
N TYR A 86 4.87 2.41 -1.64
CA TYR A 86 5.82 1.32 -1.82
C TYR A 86 5.83 0.78 -3.26
N SER A 87 4.65 0.64 -3.86
CA SER A 87 4.53 0.13 -5.24
C SER A 87 5.14 1.08 -6.26
N ILE A 88 4.85 2.38 -6.17
CA ILE A 88 5.36 3.40 -7.09
C ILE A 88 6.87 3.58 -6.90
N THR A 89 7.35 3.73 -5.67
CA THR A 89 8.80 3.88 -5.42
C THR A 89 9.56 2.63 -5.83
N GLY A 90 9.00 1.43 -5.61
CA GLY A 90 9.57 0.17 -6.09
C GLY A 90 9.70 0.14 -7.62
N PHE A 91 8.64 0.51 -8.34
CA PHE A 91 8.64 0.58 -9.80
C PHE A 91 9.64 1.64 -10.34
N LEU A 92 9.68 2.83 -9.73
CA LEU A 92 10.62 3.89 -10.12
C LEU A 92 12.08 3.47 -9.91
N LEU A 93 12.37 2.74 -8.84
CA LEU A 93 13.70 2.21 -8.58
C LEU A 93 14.09 1.10 -9.56
N ASP A 94 13.16 0.27 -9.99
CA ASP A 94 13.41 -0.75 -11.01
C ASP A 94 13.72 -0.11 -12.37
N LYS A 95 12.93 0.91 -12.76
CA LYS A 95 13.13 1.65 -14.01
C LYS A 95 14.46 2.41 -14.08
N ASN A 96 14.95 2.95 -12.95
CA ASN A 96 16.24 3.66 -12.86
C ASN A 96 17.47 2.72 -12.87
N LYS A 97 17.29 1.39 -12.96
CA LYS A 97 18.39 0.41 -13.11
C LYS A 97 18.69 0.05 -14.58
N ILE A 98 18.09 0.76 -15.54
CA ILE A 98 18.45 0.68 -16.97
C ILE A 98 19.47 1.77 -17.29
#